data_AF-A0A8J5XCL5-F1
#
_entry.id   AF-A0A8J5XCL5-F1
#
_cell.length_a   1.000
_cell.length_b   1.000
_cell.length_c   1.000
_cell.angle_alpha   90.00
_cell.angle_beta   90.00
_cell.angle_gamma   90.00
#
_symmetry.space_group_name_H-M   'P 1'
#
loop_
_entity.id
_entity.type
_entity.pdbx_description
1 polymer ?
#
loop_
_entity_poly.entity_id
_entity_poly.type
_entity_poly.pdbx_seq_one_letter_code
_entity_poly.pdbx_strand_id
1 'polypeptide(L)'
;MHSASKNVLLGASSSDALVDDKSWGNLVAATKMPHLSIEPIARKPRRRLSKRAMTLGAIPRDLLKPHALLVRGLTGVFHTPLPTPMLPDGPFVAPRSFAHLALDVLAARFTSTLEAAVSKIFCAGAGWQLFALLASSQGLATDSLGFYAMTGIGDALGVGLGHIAFRAFSRFVACRADVELRAEGLVALWLGSSALLSGTAWQYVVNTASATQPFAALLVWTGSLCGIAFFAGLRTFRAAYGRLGMEEPTYANMAADRLLAISVGAGTALFVATDPATDCAPLAFLAVGPADSAALAVAKAGLATCIGFCAAQSVQNLALPVGANWLDSAADDAAASAPPPDDEDTSMASMASWRSGTNRRERAERAEPEAML
;
A
#
# COMPACT_ATOMS: atom_id res chain seq x y z
N MET A 1 7.13 19.58 42.14
CA MET A 1 8.01 18.39 42.03
C MET A 1 8.10 18.02 40.56
N HIS A 2 9.13 18.52 39.88
CA HIS A 2 9.37 18.28 38.45
C HIS A 2 9.95 16.88 38.24
N SER A 3 9.19 16.03 37.54
CA SER A 3 9.70 14.76 37.03
C SER A 3 10.47 15.04 35.74
N ALA A 4 11.80 14.88 35.80
CA ALA A 4 12.67 14.95 34.64
C ALA A 4 12.30 13.84 33.65
N SER A 5 11.76 14.22 32.49
CA SER A 5 11.65 13.34 31.33
C SER A 5 13.07 12.98 30.87
N LYS A 6 13.41 11.69 30.90
CA LYS A 6 14.61 11.19 30.25
C LYS A 6 14.38 11.23 28.73
N ASN A 7 14.85 12.30 28.10
CA ASN A 7 15.06 12.32 26.66
C ASN A 7 16.09 11.24 26.31
N VAL A 8 15.62 10.09 25.84
CA VAL A 8 16.46 9.13 25.13
C VAL A 8 16.72 9.72 23.76
N LEU A 9 17.76 10.55 23.71
CA LEU A 9 18.35 11.07 22.49
C LEU A 9 18.74 9.90 21.58
N LEU A 10 18.28 9.97 20.33
CA LEU A 10 19.00 9.39 19.20
C LEU A 10 20.46 9.83 19.32
N GLY A 11 21.36 8.88 19.51
CA GLY A 11 22.78 9.13 19.75
C GLY A 11 23.45 9.75 18.53
N ALA A 12 23.46 11.08 18.46
CA ALA A 12 24.50 11.86 17.81
C ALA A 12 25.13 12.72 18.92
N SER A 13 26.31 12.33 19.40
CA SER A 13 27.07 13.17 20.33
C SER A 13 27.50 14.43 19.59
N SER A 14 27.09 15.59 20.10
CA SER A 14 27.63 16.88 19.71
C SER A 14 29.11 16.95 20.09
N SER A 15 29.97 16.83 19.09
CA SER A 15 31.32 17.39 19.13
C SER A 15 31.60 17.98 17.75
N ASP A 16 31.95 19.26 17.74
CA ASP A 16 32.19 20.10 16.56
C ASP A 16 32.91 19.36 15.43
N ALA A 17 32.17 19.13 14.34
CA ALA A 17 32.74 18.77 13.06
C ALA A 17 32.02 19.61 12.01
N LEU A 18 32.60 20.76 11.68
CA LEU A 18 32.34 21.44 10.42
C LEU A 18 32.66 20.45 9.29
N VAL A 19 31.62 19.99 8.61
CA VAL A 19 31.72 19.12 7.45
C VAL A 19 32.23 19.98 6.29
N ASP A 20 33.51 19.83 5.94
CA ASP A 20 34.14 20.41 4.74
C ASP A 20 33.55 19.75 3.48
N ASP A 21 33.26 20.55 2.45
CA ASP A 21 32.69 20.15 1.13
C ASP A 21 33.44 18.98 0.46
N LYS A 22 34.67 18.68 0.89
CA LYS A 22 35.45 17.53 0.43
C LYS A 22 34.93 16.17 0.89
N SER A 23 34.09 16.06 1.92
CA SER A 23 33.60 14.76 2.40
C SER A 23 32.53 14.13 1.51
N TRP A 24 31.82 14.92 0.69
CA TRP A 24 30.87 14.40 -0.29
C TRP A 24 31.54 13.64 -1.44
N GLY A 25 32.75 14.05 -1.84
CA GLY A 25 33.52 13.38 -2.91
C GLY A 25 33.99 11.97 -2.53
N ASN A 26 34.24 11.71 -1.24
CA ASN A 26 34.74 10.41 -0.77
C ASN A 26 33.64 9.35 -0.62
N LEU A 27 32.36 9.74 -0.51
CA LEU A 27 31.24 8.80 -0.43
C LEU A 27 30.94 8.13 -1.79
N VAL A 28 31.31 8.78 -2.90
CA VAL A 28 31.15 8.24 -4.27
C VAL A 28 32.34 7.36 -4.68
N ALA A 29 33.52 7.53 -4.06
CA ALA A 29 34.73 6.79 -4.41
C ALA A 29 34.91 5.44 -3.68
N ALA A 30 34.10 5.13 -2.67
CA ALA A 30 34.25 3.94 -1.82
C ALA A 30 33.63 2.63 -2.38
N THR A 31 33.26 2.58 -3.66
CA THR A 31 32.71 1.36 -4.32
C THR A 31 33.77 0.42 -4.91
N LYS A 32 35.07 0.66 -4.68
CA LYS A 32 36.13 -0.30 -5.04
C LYS A 32 36.52 -1.16 -3.83
N MET A 33 36.02 -2.40 -3.79
CA MET A 33 36.41 -3.39 -2.78
C MET A 33 37.87 -3.86 -2.99
N PRO A 34 38.68 -3.98 -1.91
CA PRO A 34 39.81 -4.88 -1.87
C PRO A 34 39.47 -6.18 -1.13
N HIS A 35 40.09 -7.27 -1.60
CA HIS A 35 40.05 -8.62 -1.06
C HIS A 35 40.24 -8.69 0.47
N LEU A 36 39.33 -9.38 1.16
CA LEU A 36 39.45 -9.73 2.58
C LEU A 36 39.83 -11.21 2.74
N SER A 37 41.01 -11.42 3.30
CA SER A 37 41.52 -12.70 3.81
C SER A 37 40.76 -13.07 5.09
N ILE A 38 40.28 -14.32 5.18
CA ILE A 38 39.56 -14.84 6.35
C ILE A 38 40.56 -15.53 7.28
N GLU A 39 40.74 -15.00 8.50
CA GLU A 39 41.34 -15.76 9.61
C GLU A 39 40.27 -16.52 10.42
N PRO A 40 40.59 -17.73 10.92
CA PRO A 40 39.62 -18.55 11.66
C PRO A 40 39.50 -18.11 13.14
N ILE A 41 38.27 -17.76 13.54
CA ILE A 41 37.95 -17.40 14.94
C ILE A 41 37.80 -18.68 15.80
N ALA A 42 38.58 -18.72 16.88
CA ALA A 42 38.54 -19.76 17.90
C ALA A 42 37.20 -19.79 18.67
N ARG A 43 36.62 -21.00 18.81
CA ARG A 43 35.36 -21.23 19.54
C ARG A 43 35.56 -21.18 21.06
N LYS A 44 34.79 -20.33 21.75
CA LYS A 44 34.61 -20.37 23.22
C LYS A 44 33.41 -21.26 23.63
N PRO A 45 33.44 -21.85 24.85
CA PRO A 45 32.53 -22.92 25.24
C PRO A 45 31.12 -22.43 25.62
N ARG A 46 30.11 -23.19 25.18
CA ARG A 46 28.68 -23.00 25.48
C ARG A 46 28.40 -23.15 26.99
N ARG A 47 27.84 -22.12 27.62
CA ARG A 47 27.14 -22.24 28.91
C ARG A 47 25.73 -22.76 28.70
N ARG A 48 25.35 -23.78 29.48
CA ARG A 48 24.01 -24.39 29.51
C ARG A 48 23.00 -23.40 30.10
N LEU A 49 21.97 -23.06 29.33
CA LEU A 49 20.78 -22.34 29.80
C LEU A 49 19.79 -23.32 30.44
N SER A 50 19.41 -23.06 31.68
CA SER A 50 18.39 -23.81 32.42
C SER A 50 16.99 -23.50 31.88
N LYS A 51 16.19 -24.54 31.65
CA LYS A 51 14.78 -24.46 31.28
C LYS A 51 13.97 -23.78 32.41
N ARG A 52 13.58 -22.52 32.22
CA ARG A 52 12.41 -21.93 32.87
C ARG A 52 11.33 -21.75 31.82
N ALA A 53 10.25 -22.50 31.95
CA ALA A 53 9.05 -22.37 31.14
C ALA A 53 8.43 -20.99 31.40
N MET A 54 8.35 -20.17 30.34
CA MET A 54 7.49 -18.97 30.32
C MET A 54 6.06 -19.42 30.06
N THR A 55 5.23 -19.36 31.10
CA THR A 55 3.77 -19.37 30.96
C THR A 55 3.34 -18.06 30.29
N LEU A 56 2.87 -18.15 29.04
CA LEU A 56 2.13 -17.08 28.36
C LEU A 56 0.90 -16.74 29.21
N GLY A 57 0.89 -15.53 29.77
CA GLY A 57 -0.24 -15.00 30.52
C GLY A 57 -1.47 -14.91 29.62
N ALA A 58 -2.60 -15.43 30.09
CA ALA A 58 -3.88 -15.33 29.41
C ALA A 58 -4.27 -13.85 29.21
N ILE A 59 -4.57 -13.47 27.98
CA ILE A 59 -5.11 -12.15 27.65
C ILE A 59 -6.50 -12.02 28.31
N PRO A 60 -6.77 -10.96 29.08
CA PRO A 60 -8.08 -10.76 29.70
C PRO A 60 -9.19 -10.70 28.65
N ARG A 61 -10.23 -11.53 28.82
CA ARG A 61 -11.37 -11.62 27.88
C ARG A 61 -12.10 -10.29 27.66
N ASP A 62 -11.94 -9.33 28.58
CA ASP A 62 -12.59 -8.02 28.51
C ASP A 62 -11.94 -7.06 27.51
N LEU A 63 -10.67 -7.29 27.14
CA LEU A 63 -9.97 -6.55 26.09
C LEU A 63 -10.35 -6.98 24.66
N LEU A 64 -11.03 -8.12 24.49
CA LEU A 64 -11.47 -8.65 23.18
C LEU A 64 -12.86 -8.18 22.77
N LYS A 65 -13.65 -7.62 23.71
CA LYS A 65 -15.03 -7.15 23.45
C LYS A 65 -15.14 -5.99 22.43
N PRO A 66 -14.21 -5.01 22.36
CA PRO A 66 -14.27 -3.95 21.36
C PRO A 66 -14.04 -4.47 19.93
N HIS A 67 -13.19 -5.49 19.78
CA HIS A 67 -12.86 -6.09 18.48
C HIS A 67 -14.02 -6.91 17.89
N ALA A 68 -14.78 -7.61 18.72
CA ALA A 68 -15.97 -8.35 18.27
C ALA A 68 -17.08 -7.43 17.74
N LEU A 69 -17.21 -6.22 18.28
CA LEU A 69 -18.16 -5.19 17.81
C LEU A 69 -17.70 -4.56 16.49
N LEU A 70 -16.40 -4.34 16.30
CA LEU A 70 -15.84 -3.86 15.03
C LEU A 70 -16.08 -4.86 13.89
N VAL A 71 -15.87 -6.16 14.15
CA VAL A 71 -16.08 -7.24 13.16
C VAL A 71 -17.58 -7.47 12.87
N ARG A 72 -18.47 -7.32 13.86
CA ARG A 72 -19.93 -7.38 13.65
C ARG A 72 -20.48 -6.15 12.91
N GLY A 73 -19.91 -4.97 13.14
CA GLY A 73 -20.28 -3.76 12.40
C GLY A 73 -19.94 -3.82 10.91
N LEU A 74 -18.86 -4.52 10.55
CA LEU A 74 -18.41 -4.69 9.16
C LEU A 74 -19.24 -5.72 8.36
N THR A 75 -19.87 -6.69 9.04
CA THR A 75 -20.61 -7.78 8.38
C THR A 75 -22.13 -7.51 8.26
N GLY A 76 -22.68 -6.59 9.06
CA GLY A 76 -24.12 -6.30 9.09
C GLY A 76 -24.69 -5.47 7.93
N VAL A 77 -23.87 -5.01 6.97
CA VAL A 77 -24.28 -4.06 5.92
C VAL A 77 -24.46 -4.70 4.53
N PHE A 78 -24.14 -6.00 4.35
CA PHE A 78 -24.10 -6.63 3.01
C PHE A 78 -25.09 -7.81 2.88
N HIS A 79 -26.38 -7.53 2.91
CA HIS A 79 -27.43 -8.48 2.50
C HIS A 79 -28.31 -7.85 1.42
N THR A 80 -27.75 -7.72 0.21
CA THR A 80 -28.54 -7.61 -1.02
C THR A 80 -28.47 -8.96 -1.75
N PRO A 81 -29.61 -9.60 -2.07
CA PRO A 81 -29.60 -10.84 -2.86
C PRO A 81 -29.07 -10.56 -4.27
N LEU A 82 -28.13 -11.38 -4.74
CA LEU A 82 -27.60 -11.30 -6.09
C LEU A 82 -28.70 -11.68 -7.12
N PRO A 83 -28.86 -10.93 -8.22
CA PRO A 83 -29.80 -11.28 -9.28
C PRO A 83 -29.36 -12.59 -9.97
N THR A 84 -30.34 -13.46 -10.23
CA THR A 84 -30.14 -14.71 -10.98
C THR A 84 -29.82 -14.39 -12.44
N PRO A 85 -28.66 -14.77 -12.98
CA PRO A 85 -28.33 -14.48 -14.38
C PRO A 85 -29.20 -15.34 -15.31
N MET A 86 -29.83 -14.69 -16.30
CA MET A 86 -30.40 -15.39 -17.45
C MET A 86 -29.25 -15.90 -18.33
N LEU A 87 -29.23 -17.20 -18.62
CA LEU A 87 -28.21 -17.83 -19.46
C LEU A 87 -28.46 -17.51 -20.95
N PRO A 88 -27.48 -16.94 -21.68
CA PRO A 88 -27.54 -16.80 -23.13
C PRO A 88 -27.30 -18.16 -23.84
N ASP A 89 -27.88 -18.34 -25.03
CA ASP A 89 -27.85 -19.56 -25.87
C ASP A 89 -26.46 -19.87 -26.52
N GLY A 90 -25.37 -19.70 -25.78
CA GLY A 90 -24.01 -19.99 -26.23
C GLY A 90 -23.58 -21.45 -26.00
N PRO A 91 -22.49 -21.90 -26.65
CA PRO A 91 -21.93 -23.24 -26.44
C PRO A 91 -21.63 -23.46 -24.96
N PHE A 92 -22.02 -24.63 -24.45
CA PHE A 92 -21.87 -25.01 -23.04
C PHE A 92 -20.38 -25.06 -22.66
N VAL A 93 -19.85 -23.96 -22.15
CA VAL A 93 -18.58 -23.94 -21.44
C VAL A 93 -18.83 -24.65 -20.11
N ALA A 94 -18.15 -25.78 -19.89
CA ALA A 94 -18.30 -26.54 -18.65
C ALA A 94 -18.12 -25.59 -17.45
N PRO A 95 -19.08 -25.53 -16.51
CA PRO A 95 -19.03 -24.58 -15.41
C PRO A 95 -17.75 -24.82 -14.62
N ARG A 96 -16.88 -23.80 -14.54
CA ARG A 96 -15.75 -23.82 -13.59
C ARG A 96 -16.32 -24.07 -12.20
N SER A 97 -15.71 -24.97 -11.44
CA SER A 97 -16.16 -25.19 -10.07
C SER A 97 -16.04 -23.89 -9.28
N PHE A 98 -16.99 -23.63 -8.38
CA PHE A 98 -16.99 -22.46 -7.50
C PHE A 98 -15.66 -22.31 -6.74
N ALA A 99 -15.01 -23.43 -6.41
CA ALA A 99 -13.71 -23.45 -5.74
C ALA A 99 -12.59 -22.83 -6.60
N HIS A 100 -12.57 -23.08 -7.91
CA HIS A 100 -11.57 -22.48 -8.80
C HIS A 100 -11.76 -20.97 -8.89
N LEU A 101 -13.00 -20.50 -9.04
CA LEU A 101 -13.29 -19.06 -9.09
C LEU A 101 -12.86 -18.36 -7.79
N ALA A 102 -13.15 -18.96 -6.63
CA ALA A 102 -12.74 -18.39 -5.34
C ALA A 102 -11.21 -18.31 -5.20
N LEU A 103 -10.48 -19.33 -5.67
CA LEU A 103 -9.02 -19.34 -5.65
C LEU A 103 -8.43 -18.28 -6.59
N ASP A 104 -8.97 -18.13 -7.79
CA ASP A 104 -8.53 -17.12 -8.77
C ASP A 104 -8.69 -15.70 -8.19
N VAL A 105 -9.84 -15.40 -7.57
CA VAL A 105 -10.09 -14.10 -6.92
C VAL A 105 -9.14 -13.86 -5.76
N LEU A 106 -8.91 -14.85 -4.90
CA LEU A 106 -7.96 -14.72 -3.79
C LEU A 106 -6.54 -14.48 -4.30
N ALA A 107 -6.10 -15.22 -5.33
CA ALA A 107 -4.79 -15.03 -5.94
C ALA A 107 -4.63 -13.63 -6.53
N ALA A 108 -5.66 -13.11 -7.21
CA ALA A 108 -5.67 -11.74 -7.72
C ALA A 108 -5.52 -10.72 -6.58
N ARG A 109 -6.32 -10.84 -5.51
CA ARG A 109 -6.26 -9.95 -4.34
C ARG A 109 -4.88 -9.96 -3.67
N PHE A 110 -4.29 -11.13 -3.45
CA PHE A 110 -2.95 -11.22 -2.85
C PHE A 110 -1.87 -10.66 -3.77
N THR A 111 -1.99 -10.82 -5.08
CA THR A 111 -1.09 -10.20 -6.06
C THR A 111 -1.16 -8.68 -5.95
N SER A 112 -2.35 -8.09 -6.01
CA SER A 112 -2.53 -6.64 -5.86
C SER A 112 -2.11 -6.13 -4.48
N THR A 113 -2.27 -6.94 -3.42
CA THR A 113 -1.76 -6.64 -2.08
C THR A 113 -0.24 -6.50 -2.10
N LEU A 114 0.49 -7.45 -2.69
CA LEU A 114 1.94 -7.40 -2.81
C LEU A 114 2.40 -6.23 -3.69
N GLU A 115 1.69 -5.95 -4.79
CA GLU A 115 1.96 -4.77 -5.61
C GLU A 115 1.83 -3.48 -4.80
N ALA A 116 0.74 -3.30 -4.05
CA ALA A 116 0.53 -2.12 -3.21
C ALA A 116 1.58 -2.03 -2.08
N ALA A 117 1.88 -3.16 -1.45
CA ALA A 117 2.88 -3.25 -0.38
C ALA A 117 4.26 -2.77 -0.88
N VAL A 118 4.75 -3.34 -1.98
CA VAL A 118 6.07 -3.00 -2.52
C VAL A 118 6.10 -1.61 -3.14
N SER A 119 5.10 -1.24 -3.95
CA SER A 119 5.12 0.01 -4.72
C SER A 119 4.80 1.24 -3.88
N LYS A 120 4.06 1.10 -2.78
CA LYS A 120 3.55 2.25 -2.01
C LYS A 120 3.94 2.14 -0.55
N ILE A 121 3.55 1.06 0.13
CA ILE A 121 3.61 0.98 1.59
C ILE A 121 5.04 0.84 2.11
N PHE A 122 5.88 0.06 1.44
CA PHE A 122 7.31 0.01 1.74
C PHE A 122 7.94 1.39 1.54
N CYS A 123 7.65 2.01 0.40
CA CYS A 123 8.20 3.31 0.04
C CYS A 123 7.72 4.43 0.98
N ALA A 124 6.50 4.34 1.50
CA ALA A 124 5.96 5.22 2.54
C ALA A 124 6.83 5.21 3.80
N GLY A 125 7.02 4.03 4.41
CA GLY A 125 7.84 3.88 5.62
C GLY A 125 9.31 4.25 5.38
N ALA A 126 9.86 3.85 4.23
CA ALA A 126 11.22 4.20 3.82
C ALA A 126 11.40 5.72 3.64
N GLY A 127 10.47 6.38 2.94
CA GLY A 127 10.49 7.82 2.69
C GLY A 127 10.32 8.62 3.97
N TRP A 128 9.40 8.20 4.84
CA TRP A 128 9.22 8.77 6.17
C TRP A 128 10.54 8.74 6.96
N GLN A 129 11.19 7.58 7.04
CA GLN A 129 12.42 7.41 7.81
C GLN A 129 13.60 8.18 7.20
N LEU A 130 13.69 8.23 5.87
CA LEU A 130 14.70 9.04 5.19
C LEU A 130 14.56 10.51 5.56
N PHE A 131 13.34 11.04 5.53
CA PHE A 131 13.09 12.44 5.88
C PHE A 131 13.20 12.73 7.38
N ALA A 132 12.95 11.74 8.25
CA ALA A 132 13.25 11.85 9.69
C ALA A 132 14.75 12.04 9.93
N LEU A 133 15.60 11.31 9.21
CA LEU A 133 17.06 11.47 9.26
C LEU A 133 17.49 12.84 8.74
N LEU A 134 16.91 13.29 7.63
CA LEU A 134 17.19 14.63 7.08
C LEU A 134 16.76 15.74 8.04
N ALA A 135 15.55 15.66 8.60
CA ALA A 135 15.06 16.62 9.59
C ALA A 135 15.96 16.67 10.84
N SER A 136 16.39 15.50 11.33
CA SER A 136 17.33 15.41 12.45
C SER A 136 18.68 16.05 12.12
N SER A 137 19.20 15.84 10.90
CA SER A 137 20.47 16.44 10.47
C SER A 137 20.40 17.97 10.36
N GLN A 138 19.20 18.53 10.19
CA GLN A 138 18.94 19.97 10.22
C GLN A 138 18.68 20.51 11.64
N GLY A 139 18.79 19.66 12.67
CA GLY A 139 18.56 20.06 14.07
C GLY A 139 17.09 20.23 14.45
N LEU A 140 16.15 19.73 13.64
CA LEU A 140 14.73 19.76 13.99
C LEU A 140 14.46 18.76 15.12
N ALA A 141 13.88 19.23 16.22
CA ALA A 141 13.49 18.36 17.33
C ALA A 141 12.36 17.40 16.91
N THR A 142 12.39 16.17 17.40
CA THR A 142 11.42 15.10 17.07
C THR A 142 10.00 15.39 17.54
N ASP A 143 9.81 16.43 18.36
CA ASP A 143 8.51 16.92 18.84
C ASP A 143 8.07 18.23 18.17
N SER A 144 8.85 18.74 17.21
CA SER A 144 8.57 19.98 16.50
C SER A 144 7.64 19.78 15.30
N LEU A 145 6.85 20.81 15.00
CA LEU A 145 6.00 20.83 13.80
C LEU A 145 6.82 20.66 12.50
N GLY A 146 8.05 21.19 12.47
CA GLY A 146 8.95 21.05 11.32
C GLY A 146 9.33 19.59 11.06
N PHE A 147 9.63 18.83 12.11
CA PHE A 147 9.93 17.40 12.00
C PHE A 147 8.69 16.60 11.53
N TYR A 148 7.52 16.90 12.10
CA TYR A 148 6.25 16.29 11.68
C TYR A 148 5.98 16.53 10.18
N ALA A 149 6.11 17.78 9.72
CA ALA A 149 5.92 18.12 8.32
C ALA A 149 6.94 17.44 7.40
N MET A 150 8.22 17.43 7.77
CA MET A 150 9.28 16.79 6.98
C MET A 150 9.03 15.29 6.79
N THR A 151 8.68 14.59 7.86
CA THR A 151 8.40 13.16 7.78
C THR A 151 7.15 12.84 6.97
N GLY A 152 6.09 13.68 7.07
CA GLY A 152 4.93 13.61 6.18
C GLY A 152 5.29 13.83 4.71
N ILE A 153 6.16 14.78 4.39
CA ILE A 153 6.65 15.00 3.01
C ILE A 153 7.39 13.75 2.51
N GLY A 154 8.24 13.15 3.35
CA GLY A 154 8.94 11.91 3.03
C GLY A 154 7.99 10.76 2.71
N ASP A 155 6.95 10.59 3.53
CA ASP A 155 5.91 9.58 3.32
C ASP A 155 5.17 9.80 1.97
N ALA A 156 4.72 11.04 1.72
CA ALA A 156 4.04 11.44 0.49
C ALA A 156 4.88 11.18 -0.77
N LEU A 157 6.15 11.60 -0.75
CA LEU A 157 7.09 11.36 -1.84
C LEU A 157 7.39 9.88 -2.01
N GLY A 158 7.54 9.14 -0.91
CA GLY A 158 7.70 7.69 -0.91
C GLY A 158 6.56 6.99 -1.66
N VAL A 159 5.32 7.27 -1.28
CA VAL A 159 4.12 6.70 -1.94
C VAL A 159 4.04 7.10 -3.41
N GLY A 160 4.15 8.40 -3.71
CA GLY A 160 3.98 8.91 -5.07
C GLY A 160 5.06 8.40 -6.03
N LEU A 161 6.33 8.54 -5.65
CA LEU A 161 7.46 8.11 -6.49
C LEU A 161 7.53 6.59 -6.59
N GLY A 162 7.29 5.86 -5.50
CA GLY A 162 7.26 4.40 -5.52
C GLY A 162 6.18 3.87 -6.49
N HIS A 163 4.99 4.47 -6.47
CA HIS A 163 3.91 4.09 -7.36
C HIS A 163 4.25 4.35 -8.84
N ILE A 164 4.73 5.55 -9.16
CA ILE A 164 5.10 5.92 -10.53
C ILE A 164 6.25 5.05 -11.03
N ALA A 165 7.28 4.83 -10.21
CA ALA A 165 8.42 3.99 -10.57
C ALA A 165 7.98 2.55 -10.85
N PHE A 166 7.11 1.98 -10.00
CA PHE A 166 6.57 0.64 -10.21
C PHE A 166 5.78 0.54 -11.51
N ARG A 167 4.88 1.50 -11.79
CA ARG A 167 4.06 1.51 -13.01
C ARG A 167 4.88 1.75 -14.28
N ALA A 168 5.88 2.64 -14.21
CA ALA A 168 6.84 2.83 -15.30
C ALA A 168 7.62 1.54 -15.57
N PHE A 169 8.09 0.86 -14.53
CA PHE A 169 8.74 -0.45 -14.67
C PHE A 169 7.81 -1.48 -15.30
N SER A 170 6.56 -1.60 -14.83
CA SER A 170 5.58 -2.50 -15.44
C SER A 170 5.35 -2.20 -16.93
N ARG A 171 5.27 -0.92 -17.31
CA ARG A 171 5.08 -0.51 -18.71
C ARG A 171 6.28 -0.85 -19.58
N PHE A 172 7.48 -0.42 -19.17
CA PHE A 172 8.67 -0.47 -20.03
C PHE A 172 9.44 -1.79 -19.95
N VAL A 173 9.40 -2.48 -18.82
CA VAL A 173 10.16 -3.72 -18.61
C VAL A 173 9.28 -4.95 -18.74
N ALA A 174 8.05 -4.91 -18.21
CA ALA A 174 7.08 -5.99 -18.36
C ALA A 174 6.17 -5.83 -19.59
N CYS A 175 6.47 -4.86 -20.46
CA CYS A 175 5.75 -4.61 -21.73
C CYS A 175 4.23 -4.45 -21.58
N ARG A 176 3.77 -3.91 -20.45
CA ARG A 176 2.34 -3.64 -20.19
C ARG A 176 1.89 -2.36 -20.88
N ALA A 177 1.38 -2.49 -22.11
CA ALA A 177 0.92 -1.37 -22.93
C ALA A 177 -0.33 -0.66 -22.35
N ASP A 178 -1.10 -1.36 -21.52
CA ASP A 178 -2.32 -0.91 -20.83
C ASP A 178 -2.08 0.14 -19.74
N VAL A 179 -0.82 0.32 -19.30
CA VAL A 179 -0.50 1.25 -18.19
C VAL A 179 -0.40 2.69 -18.69
N GLU A 180 -1.44 3.51 -18.47
CA GLU A 180 -1.40 4.95 -18.79
C GLU A 180 -0.70 5.75 -17.67
N LEU A 181 0.59 6.08 -17.84
CA LEU A 181 1.38 6.79 -16.82
C LEU A 181 0.80 8.14 -16.39
N ARG A 182 0.02 8.80 -17.26
CA ARG A 182 -0.65 10.06 -16.91
C ARG A 182 -1.75 9.84 -15.87
N ALA A 183 -2.59 8.83 -16.07
CA ALA A 183 -3.63 8.45 -15.11
C ALA A 183 -3.00 7.97 -13.79
N GLU A 184 -1.96 7.12 -13.86
CA GLU A 184 -1.21 6.67 -12.68
C GLU A 184 -0.53 7.83 -11.94
N GLY A 185 -0.14 8.91 -12.63
CA GLY A 185 0.38 10.13 -12.02
C GLY A 185 -0.66 10.84 -11.14
N LEU A 186 -1.93 10.86 -11.54
CA LEU A 186 -3.01 11.41 -10.71
C LEU A 186 -3.29 10.52 -9.49
N VAL A 187 -3.26 9.20 -9.66
CA VAL A 187 -3.37 8.24 -8.56
C VAL A 187 -2.20 8.42 -7.58
N ALA A 188 -0.98 8.60 -8.08
CA ALA A 188 0.21 8.85 -7.26
C ALA A 188 0.08 10.15 -6.46
N LEU A 189 -0.38 11.23 -7.10
CA LEU A 189 -0.62 12.51 -6.44
C LEU A 189 -1.68 12.38 -5.34
N TRP A 190 -2.82 11.76 -5.64
CA TRP A 190 -3.91 11.55 -4.67
C TRP A 190 -3.49 10.71 -3.46
N LEU A 191 -2.84 9.57 -3.70
CA LEU A 191 -2.38 8.69 -2.62
C LEU A 191 -1.23 9.33 -1.83
N GLY A 192 -0.28 9.97 -2.51
CA GLY A 192 0.84 10.67 -1.87
C GLY A 192 0.36 11.83 -0.99
N SER A 193 -0.57 12.66 -1.46
CA SER A 193 -1.16 13.72 -0.64
C SER A 193 -1.96 13.18 0.55
N SER A 194 -2.59 12.02 0.41
CA SER A 194 -3.26 11.36 1.54
C SER A 194 -2.25 10.83 2.56
N ALA A 195 -1.14 10.26 2.10
CA ALA A 195 -0.02 9.81 2.92
C ALA A 195 0.66 10.96 3.66
N LEU A 196 0.76 12.16 3.06
CA LEU A 196 1.26 13.37 3.73
C LEU A 196 0.58 13.62 5.08
N LEU A 197 -0.76 13.52 5.12
CA LEU A 197 -1.52 13.75 6.36
C LEU A 197 -1.25 12.67 7.41
N SER A 198 -1.21 11.41 6.98
CA SER A 198 -0.91 10.27 7.85
C SER A 198 0.50 10.34 8.43
N GLY A 199 1.51 10.55 7.58
CA GLY A 199 2.91 10.64 7.96
C GLY A 199 3.21 11.83 8.87
N THR A 200 2.56 12.98 8.62
CA THR A 200 2.65 14.16 9.50
C THR A 200 2.07 13.88 10.88
N ALA A 201 0.94 13.17 10.96
CA ALA A 201 0.31 12.84 12.23
C ALA A 201 1.11 11.83 13.06
N TRP A 202 1.87 10.94 12.42
CA TRP A 202 2.47 9.77 13.06
C TRP A 202 3.33 10.10 14.28
N GLN A 203 4.35 10.96 14.11
CA GLN A 203 5.28 11.27 15.19
C GLN A 203 4.57 11.95 16.36
N TYR A 204 3.62 12.85 16.06
CA TYR A 204 2.81 13.50 17.08
C TYR A 204 2.00 12.48 17.90
N VAL A 205 1.35 11.53 17.23
CA VAL A 205 0.56 10.48 17.89
C VAL A 205 1.46 9.59 18.75
N VAL A 206 2.60 9.15 18.21
CA VAL A 206 3.56 8.31 18.95
C VAL A 206 4.10 9.05 20.17
N ASN A 207 4.55 10.30 20.03
CA ASN A 207 5.05 11.11 21.15
C ASN A 207 4.00 11.28 22.25
N THR A 208 2.73 11.47 21.86
CA THR A 208 1.63 11.68 22.80
C THR A 208 1.25 10.39 23.53
N ALA A 209 1.20 9.26 22.81
CA ALA A 209 0.72 7.99 23.36
C ALA A 209 1.83 7.17 24.06
N SER A 210 3.08 7.21 23.58
CA SER A 210 4.17 6.35 24.07
C SER A 210 4.52 6.62 25.54
N ALA A 211 4.29 7.84 26.03
CA ALA A 211 4.56 8.22 27.41
C ALA A 211 3.66 7.51 28.44
N THR A 212 2.50 6.99 28.02
CA THR A 212 1.47 6.50 28.96
C THR A 212 0.85 5.15 28.58
N GLN A 213 1.03 4.70 27.35
CA GLN A 213 0.32 3.54 26.83
C GLN A 213 1.23 2.32 26.67
N PRO A 214 0.74 1.11 26.98
CA PRO A 214 1.45 -0.11 26.61
C PRO A 214 1.53 -0.25 25.09
N PHE A 215 2.49 -1.03 24.59
CA PHE A 215 2.74 -1.20 23.15
C PHE A 215 1.47 -1.54 22.34
N ALA A 216 0.63 -2.46 22.83
CA ALA A 216 -0.61 -2.81 22.14
C ALA A 216 -1.59 -1.64 22.00
N ALA A 217 -1.70 -0.80 23.03
CA ALA A 217 -2.52 0.40 22.96
C ALA A 217 -1.89 1.44 22.03
N LEU A 218 -0.56 1.57 22.02
CA LEU A 218 0.16 2.44 21.09
C LEU A 218 -0.08 2.03 19.63
N LEU A 219 -0.08 0.73 19.30
CA LEU A 219 -0.46 0.23 17.97
C LEU A 219 -1.87 0.68 17.58
N VAL A 220 -2.85 0.53 18.49
CA VAL A 220 -4.25 0.89 18.23
C VAL A 220 -4.41 2.40 18.04
N TRP A 221 -3.79 3.21 18.91
CA TRP A 221 -3.84 4.67 18.84
C TRP A 221 -3.23 5.18 17.53
N THR A 222 -1.98 4.76 17.25
CA THR A 222 -1.26 5.16 16.05
C THR A 222 -1.98 4.71 14.79
N GLY A 223 -2.40 3.45 14.72
CA GLY A 223 -3.11 2.94 13.54
C GLY A 223 -4.45 3.61 13.29
N SER A 224 -5.22 3.90 14.34
CA SER A 224 -6.53 4.53 14.21
C SER A 224 -6.40 5.99 13.78
N LEU A 225 -5.56 6.79 14.45
CA LEU A 225 -5.44 8.21 14.16
C LEU A 225 -4.76 8.48 12.81
N CYS A 226 -3.71 7.73 12.47
CA CYS A 226 -3.09 7.84 11.15
C CYS A 226 -3.99 7.30 10.05
N GLY A 227 -4.72 6.20 10.28
CA GLY A 227 -5.72 5.70 9.34
C GLY A 227 -6.84 6.70 9.07
N ILE A 228 -7.33 7.39 10.11
CA ILE A 228 -8.31 8.49 9.96
C ILE A 228 -7.71 9.66 9.19
N ALA A 229 -6.49 10.07 9.49
CA ALA A 229 -5.80 11.14 8.77
C ALA A 229 -5.62 10.79 7.28
N PHE A 230 -5.23 9.55 6.98
CA PHE A 230 -5.14 9.04 5.62
C PHE A 230 -6.49 9.05 4.91
N PHE A 231 -7.54 8.54 5.55
CA PHE A 231 -8.91 8.55 5.01
C PHE A 231 -9.39 9.97 4.73
N ALA A 232 -9.19 10.90 5.67
CA ALA A 232 -9.53 12.31 5.47
C ALA A 232 -8.78 12.89 4.27
N GLY A 233 -7.51 12.51 4.09
CA GLY A 233 -6.72 12.80 2.90
C GLY A 233 -7.37 12.28 1.62
N LEU A 234 -7.73 10.99 1.58
CA LEU A 234 -8.37 10.40 0.41
C LEU A 234 -9.60 11.19 -0.01
N ARG A 235 -10.47 11.55 0.94
CA ARG A 235 -11.70 12.32 0.66
C ARG A 235 -11.41 13.75 0.20
N THR A 236 -10.50 14.43 0.90
CA THR A 236 -10.17 15.84 0.63
C THR A 236 -9.52 16.00 -0.74
N PHE A 237 -8.50 15.18 -1.02
CA PHE A 237 -7.75 15.29 -2.27
C PHE A 237 -8.52 14.72 -3.46
N ARG A 238 -9.42 13.77 -3.26
CA ARG A 238 -10.36 13.36 -4.31
C ARG A 238 -11.31 14.50 -4.71
N ALA A 239 -11.80 15.28 -3.75
CA ALA A 239 -12.60 16.47 -4.04
C ALA A 239 -11.76 17.55 -4.75
N ALA A 240 -10.53 17.79 -4.27
CA ALA A 240 -9.65 18.81 -4.82
C ALA A 240 -9.17 18.48 -6.25
N TYR A 241 -8.92 17.20 -6.54
CA TYR A 241 -8.40 16.72 -7.82
C TYR A 241 -9.48 16.26 -8.79
N GLY A 242 -10.77 16.40 -8.44
CA GLY A 242 -11.89 16.06 -9.34
C GLY A 242 -11.77 16.72 -10.72
N ARG A 243 -11.39 18.00 -10.74
CA ARG A 243 -11.18 18.77 -11.97
C ARG A 243 -9.97 18.30 -12.81
N LEU A 244 -9.08 17.51 -12.22
CA LEU A 244 -7.92 16.95 -12.91
C LEU A 244 -8.23 15.57 -13.52
N GLY A 245 -9.46 15.06 -13.35
CA GLY A 245 -9.88 13.74 -13.84
C GLY A 245 -9.83 12.64 -12.77
N MET A 246 -9.58 12.99 -11.50
CA MET A 246 -9.80 12.05 -10.40
C MET A 246 -11.31 11.85 -10.21
N GLU A 247 -11.78 10.63 -10.01
CA GLU A 247 -13.19 10.36 -9.73
C GLU A 247 -13.59 11.07 -8.42
N GLU A 248 -14.64 11.91 -8.43
CA GLU A 248 -15.06 12.69 -7.26
C GLU A 248 -15.49 11.81 -6.06
N PRO A 249 -15.50 12.34 -4.83
CA PRO A 249 -15.91 11.57 -3.66
C PRO A 249 -17.40 11.20 -3.74
N THR A 250 -17.70 9.90 -3.85
CA THR A 250 -19.06 9.36 -3.86
C THR A 250 -19.31 8.48 -2.64
N TYR A 251 -20.55 8.02 -2.45
CA TYR A 251 -20.84 7.00 -1.44
C TYR A 251 -20.27 5.63 -1.84
N ALA A 252 -20.22 5.34 -3.14
CA ALA A 252 -19.69 4.07 -3.66
C ALA A 252 -18.20 3.92 -3.35
N ASN A 253 -17.38 4.93 -3.67
CA ASN A 253 -15.94 4.87 -3.39
C ASN A 253 -15.58 5.08 -1.91
N MET A 254 -16.51 5.56 -1.07
CA MET A 254 -16.30 5.71 0.37
C MET A 254 -16.03 4.37 1.07
N ALA A 255 -16.67 3.28 0.64
CA ALA A 255 -16.42 1.96 1.21
C ALA A 255 -14.99 1.49 0.93
N ALA A 256 -14.54 1.64 -0.33
CA ALA A 256 -13.17 1.30 -0.73
C ALA A 256 -12.13 2.15 0.00
N ASP A 257 -12.33 3.47 0.07
CA ASP A 257 -11.45 4.39 0.78
C ASP A 257 -11.30 4.01 2.27
N ARG A 258 -12.39 3.59 2.94
CA ARG A 258 -12.35 3.15 4.34
C ARG A 258 -11.53 1.88 4.52
N LEU A 259 -11.73 0.88 3.65
CA LEU A 259 -11.00 -0.39 3.74
C LEU A 259 -9.51 -0.21 3.46
N LEU A 260 -9.16 0.61 2.46
CA LEU A 260 -7.77 0.99 2.20
C LEU A 260 -7.16 1.70 3.41
N ALA A 261 -7.86 2.66 3.99
CA ALA A 261 -7.38 3.40 5.17
C ALA A 261 -7.17 2.50 6.40
N ILE A 262 -8.00 1.45 6.58
CA ILE A 262 -7.78 0.44 7.64
C ILE A 262 -6.46 -0.31 7.40
N SER A 263 -6.20 -0.76 6.17
CA SER A 263 -4.95 -1.46 5.84
C SER A 263 -3.73 -0.56 6.00
N VAL A 264 -3.82 0.70 5.56
CA VAL A 264 -2.74 1.70 5.76
C VAL A 264 -2.53 1.97 7.24
N GLY A 265 -3.60 2.17 8.01
CA GLY A 265 -3.55 2.36 9.46
C GLY A 265 -2.85 1.19 10.17
N ALA A 266 -3.07 -0.05 9.74
CA ALA A 266 -2.35 -1.21 10.29
C ALA A 266 -0.84 -1.20 9.95
N GLY A 267 -0.47 -0.77 8.74
CA GLY A 267 0.93 -0.52 8.38
C GLY A 267 1.56 0.52 9.29
N THR A 268 0.88 1.64 9.47
CA THR A 268 1.32 2.74 10.33
C THR A 268 1.35 2.37 11.82
N ALA A 269 0.47 1.48 12.27
CA ALA A 269 0.52 0.91 13.61
C ALA A 269 1.80 0.10 13.81
N LEU A 270 2.10 -0.86 12.92
CA LEU A 270 3.28 -1.70 13.08
C LEU A 270 4.58 -0.91 12.93
N PHE A 271 4.55 0.24 12.25
CA PHE A 271 5.68 1.14 12.18
C PHE A 271 6.17 1.58 13.57
N VAL A 272 5.32 1.62 14.58
CA VAL A 272 5.71 1.88 15.98
C VAL A 272 6.83 0.96 16.46
N ALA A 273 6.90 -0.28 15.96
CA ALA A 273 7.95 -1.24 16.32
C ALA A 273 9.37 -0.82 15.89
N THR A 274 9.50 0.21 15.05
CA THR A 274 10.82 0.78 14.71
C THR A 274 11.36 1.70 15.78
N ASP A 275 10.51 2.21 16.68
CA ASP A 275 10.93 3.04 17.80
C ASP A 275 11.62 2.14 18.87
N PRO A 276 12.93 2.32 19.12
CA PRO A 276 13.65 1.51 20.10
C PRO A 276 13.16 1.73 21.54
N ALA A 277 12.41 2.80 21.83
CA ALA A 277 11.78 3.01 23.13
C ALA A 277 10.59 2.07 23.37
N THR A 278 10.09 1.42 22.31
CA THR A 278 8.96 0.49 22.42
C THR A 278 9.46 -0.91 22.75
N ASP A 279 9.12 -1.39 23.95
CA ASP A 279 9.47 -2.76 24.36
C ASP A 279 8.57 -3.78 23.64
N CYS A 280 8.97 -4.16 22.43
CA CYS A 280 8.29 -5.18 21.63
C CYS A 280 9.24 -6.32 21.25
N ALA A 281 9.52 -7.22 22.20
CA ALA A 281 10.42 -8.36 22.00
C ALA A 281 10.15 -9.20 20.71
N PRO A 282 8.89 -9.51 20.32
CA PRO A 282 8.63 -10.27 19.09
C PRO A 282 8.99 -9.53 17.79
N LEU A 283 9.06 -8.20 17.83
CA LEU A 283 9.31 -7.34 16.67
C LEU A 283 10.65 -6.59 16.77
N ALA A 284 11.53 -6.99 17.69
CA ALA A 284 12.82 -6.33 17.92
C ALA A 284 13.71 -6.26 16.67
N PHE A 285 13.49 -7.13 15.67
CA PHE A 285 14.21 -7.07 14.39
C PHE A 285 13.84 -5.84 13.53
N LEU A 286 12.69 -5.21 13.80
CA LEU A 286 12.23 -3.97 13.15
C LEU A 286 12.74 -2.72 13.87
N ALA A 287 13.13 -2.81 15.14
CA ALA A 287 13.62 -1.67 15.91
C ALA A 287 14.84 -1.03 15.25
N VAL A 288 14.81 0.30 15.10
CA VAL A 288 15.93 1.10 14.59
C VAL A 288 16.85 1.44 15.76
N GLY A 289 17.97 0.75 15.83
CA GLY A 289 18.96 0.90 16.89
C GLY A 289 20.00 1.97 16.56
N PRO A 290 20.73 2.48 17.58
CA PRO A 290 21.80 3.46 17.38
C PRO A 290 23.00 2.92 16.56
N ALA A 291 23.10 1.60 16.40
CA ALA A 291 24.13 0.95 15.59
C ALA A 291 23.69 0.70 14.13
N ASP A 292 22.43 0.95 13.79
CA ASP A 292 21.95 0.74 12.43
C ASP A 292 22.47 1.84 11.50
N SER A 293 22.86 1.45 10.28
CA SER A 293 23.14 2.43 9.24
C SER A 293 21.86 3.14 8.80
N ALA A 294 21.97 4.34 8.23
CA ALA A 294 20.83 5.07 7.66
C ALA A 294 20.03 4.20 6.67
N ALA A 295 20.71 3.45 5.80
CA ALA A 295 20.07 2.56 4.85
C ALA A 295 19.30 1.41 5.53
N LEU A 296 19.86 0.82 6.58
CA LEU A 296 19.18 -0.25 7.32
C LEU A 296 17.97 0.30 8.08
N ALA A 297 18.07 1.49 8.68
CA ALA A 297 16.95 2.15 9.33
C ALA A 297 15.78 2.39 8.36
N VAL A 298 16.08 2.94 7.17
CA VAL A 298 15.10 3.15 6.08
C VAL A 298 14.46 1.84 5.64
N ALA A 299 15.24 0.78 5.48
CA ALA A 299 14.72 -0.54 5.09
C ALA A 299 13.83 -1.15 6.17
N LYS A 300 14.21 -1.06 7.46
CA LYS A 300 13.40 -1.53 8.59
C LYS A 300 12.05 -0.79 8.68
N ALA A 301 12.06 0.52 8.47
CA ALA A 301 10.86 1.34 8.43
C ALA A 301 9.90 0.91 7.31
N GLY A 302 10.40 0.79 6.08
CA GLY A 302 9.60 0.29 4.96
C GLY A 302 9.09 -1.14 5.18
N LEU A 303 9.90 -2.01 5.78
CA LEU A 303 9.48 -3.38 6.08
C LEU A 303 8.38 -3.43 7.15
N ALA A 304 8.49 -2.62 8.20
CA ALA A 304 7.50 -2.55 9.28
C ALA A 304 6.12 -2.14 8.74
N THR A 305 6.04 -1.08 7.94
CA THR A 305 4.78 -0.65 7.32
C THR A 305 4.21 -1.73 6.39
N CYS A 306 5.06 -2.37 5.58
CA CYS A 306 4.67 -3.46 4.69
C CYS A 306 4.03 -4.63 5.44
N ILE A 307 4.67 -5.12 6.51
CA ILE A 307 4.16 -6.26 7.28
C ILE A 307 2.80 -5.92 7.89
N GLY A 308 2.65 -4.72 8.49
CA GLY A 308 1.40 -4.30 9.11
C GLY A 308 0.25 -4.19 8.11
N PHE A 309 0.53 -3.59 6.94
CA PHE A 309 -0.44 -3.50 5.85
C PHE A 309 -0.85 -4.87 5.32
N CYS A 310 0.13 -5.73 5.00
CA CYS A 310 -0.13 -7.07 4.50
C CYS A 310 -0.94 -7.90 5.49
N ALA A 311 -0.71 -7.76 6.80
CA ALA A 311 -1.48 -8.46 7.82
C ALA A 311 -2.97 -8.08 7.79
N ALA A 312 -3.28 -6.78 7.82
CA ALA A 312 -4.67 -6.31 7.75
C ALA A 312 -5.32 -6.63 6.39
N GLN A 313 -4.59 -6.43 5.29
CA GLN A 313 -5.10 -6.71 3.96
C GLN A 313 -5.37 -8.21 3.74
N SER A 314 -4.54 -9.10 4.31
CA SER A 314 -4.78 -10.55 4.25
C SER A 314 -6.11 -10.92 4.92
N VAL A 315 -6.43 -10.29 6.05
CA VAL A 315 -7.73 -10.49 6.71
C VAL A 315 -8.86 -9.99 5.81
N GLN A 316 -8.74 -8.81 5.21
CA GLN A 316 -9.75 -8.30 4.27
C GLN A 316 -9.93 -9.21 3.05
N ASN A 317 -8.83 -9.74 2.48
CA ASN A 317 -8.87 -10.63 1.32
C ASN A 317 -9.62 -11.93 1.62
N LEU A 318 -9.47 -12.46 2.83
CA LEU A 318 -10.11 -13.71 3.26
C LEU A 318 -11.54 -13.53 3.77
N ALA A 319 -11.83 -12.40 4.42
CA ALA A 319 -13.09 -12.20 5.13
C ALA A 319 -14.17 -11.49 4.29
N LEU A 320 -13.79 -10.64 3.33
CA LEU A 320 -14.76 -9.88 2.54
C LEU A 320 -15.21 -10.65 1.31
N PRO A 321 -16.52 -10.63 0.97
CA PRO A 321 -17.02 -11.22 -0.26
C PRO A 321 -16.45 -10.50 -1.49
N VAL A 322 -16.55 -11.14 -2.66
CA VAL A 322 -16.15 -10.55 -3.95
C VAL A 322 -16.98 -9.28 -4.22
N GLY A 323 -16.33 -8.23 -4.70
CA GLY A 323 -16.92 -6.91 -4.96
C GLY A 323 -16.99 -6.01 -3.72
N ALA A 324 -16.63 -6.50 -2.53
CA ALA A 324 -16.64 -5.70 -1.30
C ALA A 324 -15.24 -5.24 -0.87
N ASN A 325 -14.17 -5.83 -1.41
CA ASN A 325 -12.81 -5.41 -1.12
C ASN A 325 -12.43 -4.24 -2.03
N TRP A 326 -11.64 -3.28 -1.53
CA TRP A 326 -11.17 -2.14 -2.34
C TRP A 326 -10.25 -2.57 -3.50
N LEU A 327 -9.71 -3.80 -3.45
CA LEU A 327 -8.93 -4.40 -4.53
C LEU A 327 -9.79 -4.98 -5.67
N ASP A 328 -11.09 -5.22 -5.44
CA ASP A 328 -11.94 -5.88 -6.43
C ASP A 328 -12.35 -4.96 -7.57
N SER A 329 -12.45 -3.65 -7.31
CA SER A 329 -12.82 -2.66 -8.34
C SER A 329 -11.82 -2.64 -9.51
N ALA A 330 -10.54 -2.95 -9.25
CA ALA A 330 -9.53 -3.08 -10.29
C ALA A 330 -9.70 -4.35 -11.14
N ALA A 331 -10.30 -5.40 -10.59
CA ALA A 331 -10.55 -6.65 -11.29
C ALA A 331 -11.76 -6.54 -12.22
N ASP A 332 -12.79 -5.80 -11.80
CA ASP A 332 -13.98 -5.55 -12.62
C ASP A 332 -13.63 -4.73 -13.87
N ASP A 333 -12.77 -3.71 -13.74
CA ASP A 333 -12.28 -2.94 -14.88
C ASP A 333 -11.43 -3.80 -15.84
N ALA A 334 -10.58 -4.68 -15.29
CA ALA A 334 -9.77 -5.59 -16.09
C ALA A 334 -10.63 -6.60 -16.87
N ALA A 335 -11.66 -7.17 -16.23
CA ALA A 335 -12.60 -8.10 -16.85
C ALA A 335 -13.46 -7.40 -17.92
N ALA A 336 -13.89 -6.15 -17.67
CA ALA A 336 -14.64 -5.36 -18.64
C ALA A 336 -13.80 -4.92 -19.86
N SER A 337 -12.48 -4.78 -19.68
CA SER A 337 -11.54 -4.41 -20.74
C SER A 337 -11.04 -5.58 -21.59
N ALA A 338 -11.26 -6.83 -21.16
CA ALA A 338 -10.91 -7.99 -21.96
C ALA A 338 -11.74 -7.96 -23.26
N PRO A 339 -11.12 -8.10 -24.45
CA PRO A 339 -11.88 -8.21 -25.68
C PRO A 339 -12.89 -9.36 -25.51
N PRO A 340 -14.13 -9.18 -26.00
CA PRO A 340 -15.08 -10.30 -26.00
C PRO A 340 -14.36 -11.50 -26.62
N PRO A 341 -14.53 -12.72 -26.08
CA PRO A 341 -13.92 -13.89 -26.67
C PRO A 341 -14.24 -13.86 -28.16
N ASP A 342 -13.21 -13.95 -29.00
CA ASP A 342 -13.38 -13.96 -30.45
C ASP A 342 -14.34 -15.11 -30.75
N ASP A 343 -15.62 -14.77 -30.96
CA ASP A 343 -16.61 -15.71 -31.46
C ASP A 343 -16.15 -16.03 -32.88
N GLU A 344 -15.21 -16.98 -33.03
CA GLU A 344 -14.67 -17.43 -34.32
C GLU A 344 -15.81 -17.81 -35.29
N ASP A 345 -16.99 -18.13 -34.77
CA ASP A 345 -18.21 -18.44 -35.53
C ASP A 345 -18.96 -17.22 -36.10
N THR A 346 -18.74 -16.00 -35.62
CA THR A 346 -19.37 -14.79 -36.22
C THR A 346 -18.68 -14.31 -37.49
N SER A 347 -17.43 -14.75 -37.75
CA SER A 347 -16.68 -14.35 -38.96
C SER A 347 -17.28 -14.95 -40.24
N MET A 348 -17.86 -16.15 -40.18
CA MET A 348 -18.48 -16.81 -41.34
C MET A 348 -19.87 -16.24 -41.65
N ALA A 349 -20.67 -15.91 -40.62
CA ALA A 349 -21.98 -15.30 -40.80
C ALA A 349 -21.91 -13.84 -41.27
N SER A 350 -20.92 -13.07 -40.79
CA SER A 350 -20.68 -11.69 -41.21
C SER A 350 -20.18 -11.61 -42.66
N MET A 351 -19.29 -12.52 -43.10
CA MET A 351 -18.87 -12.59 -44.50
C MET A 351 -19.99 -13.01 -45.46
N ALA A 352 -20.94 -13.83 -45.02
CA ALA A 352 -22.11 -14.22 -45.83
C ALA A 352 -23.09 -13.05 -46.03
N SER A 353 -23.27 -12.19 -45.01
CA SER A 353 -24.11 -10.99 -45.11
C SER A 353 -23.49 -9.93 -46.04
N TRP A 354 -22.17 -9.74 -46.00
CA TRP A 354 -21.47 -8.75 -46.82
C TRP A 354 -21.56 -9.06 -48.32
N ARG A 355 -21.53 -10.35 -48.71
CA ARG A 355 -21.72 -10.78 -50.11
C ARG A 355 -23.15 -10.60 -50.64
N SER A 356 -24.14 -10.43 -49.77
CA SER A 356 -25.54 -10.22 -50.18
C SER A 356 -25.89 -8.73 -50.40
N GLY A 357 -25.14 -7.80 -49.81
CA GLY A 357 -25.38 -6.36 -49.89
C GLY A 357 -24.83 -5.69 -51.15
N THR A 358 -23.73 -6.20 -51.71
CA THR A 358 -23.09 -5.61 -52.91
C THR A 358 -23.94 -5.76 -54.17
N ASN A 359 -24.76 -6.81 -54.28
CA ASN A 359 -25.68 -7.01 -55.41
C ASN A 359 -26.89 -6.04 -55.45
N ARG A 360 -27.21 -5.34 -54.35
CA ARG A 360 -28.33 -4.36 -54.34
C ARG A 360 -27.92 -2.99 -54.88
N ARG A 361 -26.67 -2.58 -54.70
CA ARG A 361 -26.18 -1.27 -55.17
C ARG A 361 -26.02 -1.24 -56.70
N GLU A 362 -25.50 -2.31 -57.30
CA GLU A 362 -25.34 -2.37 -58.76
C GLU A 362 -26.66 -2.45 -59.54
N ARG A 363 -27.78 -2.87 -58.90
CA ARG A 363 -29.12 -2.82 -59.52
C ARG A 363 -29.79 -1.45 -59.44
N ALA A 364 -29.42 -0.61 -58.47
CA ALA A 364 -29.99 0.73 -58.33
C ALA A 364 -29.38 1.72 -59.34
N GLU A 365 -28.11 1.52 -59.72
CA GLU A 365 -27.39 2.44 -60.64
C GLU A 365 -27.68 2.21 -62.13
N ARG A 366 -28.44 1.16 -62.50
CA ARG A 366 -28.81 0.87 -63.91
C ARG A 366 -30.24 1.25 -64.28
N ALA A 367 -30.99 1.91 -63.40
CA ALA A 367 -32.43 2.10 -63.54
C ALA A 367 -32.92 3.54 -63.84
N GLU A 368 -32.07 4.45 -64.33
CA GLU A 368 -32.55 5.75 -64.83
C GLU A 368 -32.06 6.05 -66.26
N PRO A 369 -32.93 5.92 -67.27
CA PRO A 369 -32.83 6.65 -68.51
C PRO A 369 -33.84 7.81 -68.55
N GLU A 370 -33.39 8.90 -69.17
CA GLU A 370 -34.20 9.81 -70.01
C GLU A 370 -35.52 10.34 -69.43
N ALA A 371 -35.47 11.53 -68.81
CA ALA A 371 -36.44 12.59 -69.10
C ALA A 371 -36.03 13.89 -68.39
N MET A 372 -35.56 14.88 -69.14
CA MET A 372 -35.88 16.29 -68.89
C MET A 372 -35.50 17.13 -70.13
N LEU A 373 -36.53 17.39 -70.95
CA LEU A 373 -36.67 18.54 -71.83
C LEU A 373 -37.32 19.67 -71.03
#